data_AF-U6L0F2-F1
#
_entry.id   AF-U6L0F2-F1
#
_cell.length_a   1.000
_cell.length_b   1.000
_cell.length_c   1.000
_cell.angle_alpha   90.00
_cell.angle_beta   90.00
_cell.angle_gamma   90.00
#
_symmetry.space_group_name_H-M   'P 1'
#
loop_
_entity.id
_entity.type
_entity.pdbx_description
1 polymer ?
#
loop_
_entity_poly.entity_id
_entity_poly.type
_entity_poly.pdbx_seq_one_letter_code
_entity_poly.pdbx_strand_id
1 'polypeptide(L)'
;RKAEDSERLRAEYQQLLQGMQLQQQRRQQQQEQQQQNSQQQGQQQQQRRQQQRQGPVVSVETLQALANPVLPSDIVEEAIPGSIRRAEHFVALMRRVIAYLKIYIKVYDLKSEGPLSFLFNFEKESLVEGSLLKHFHSRLKALLLALQVTDLERLLPLTLVADFCTLVGTYWDGFIVIVDPYPEASGLHDPLLQLCCLDASLAMQQVLSRFKSVILTSGTISPLELYPKILSFVPLIAESFPVSMERACFCPMIVARGADQVLKP
;
A
#
# COMPACT_ATOMS: atom_id res chain seq x y z
N ARG A 1 5.12 -8.46 94.07
CA ARG A 1 6.42 -8.53 93.36
C ARG A 1 6.47 -9.67 92.32
N LYS A 2 6.59 -10.98 92.66
CA LYS A 2 6.65 -12.04 91.62
C LYS A 2 5.35 -12.26 90.81
N ALA A 3 4.17 -12.02 91.41
CA ALA A 3 2.88 -12.19 90.73
C ALA A 3 2.57 -11.04 89.75
N GLU A 4 2.87 -9.80 90.12
CA GLU A 4 2.63 -8.60 89.29
C GLU A 4 3.53 -8.57 88.05
N ASP A 5 4.79 -9.03 88.16
CA ASP A 5 5.67 -9.17 86.99
C ASP A 5 5.15 -10.23 86.02
N SER A 6 4.54 -11.31 86.52
CA SER A 6 3.98 -12.38 85.66
C SER A 6 2.76 -11.94 84.86
N GLU A 7 1.95 -11.02 85.41
CA GLU A 7 0.80 -10.44 84.72
C GLU A 7 1.23 -9.40 83.68
N ARG A 8 2.26 -8.59 83.97
CA ARG A 8 2.86 -7.67 82.99
C ARG A 8 3.47 -8.40 81.79
N LEU A 9 4.23 -9.47 82.06
CA LEU A 9 4.79 -10.33 81.01
C LEU A 9 3.71 -10.99 80.15
N ARG A 10 2.57 -11.40 80.72
CA ARG A 10 1.43 -11.94 79.97
C ARG A 10 0.74 -10.89 79.12
N ALA A 11 0.59 -9.67 79.63
CA ALA A 11 0.01 -8.55 78.88
C ALA A 11 0.90 -8.13 77.69
N GLU A 12 2.22 -8.03 77.90
CA GLU A 12 3.18 -7.77 76.83
C GLU A 12 3.18 -8.90 75.78
N TYR A 13 3.13 -10.16 76.21
CA TYR A 13 3.04 -11.30 75.29
C TYR A 13 1.76 -11.28 74.45
N GLN A 14 0.61 -10.93 75.04
CA GLN A 14 -0.65 -10.77 74.30
C GLN A 14 -0.61 -9.59 73.31
N GLN A 15 -0.01 -8.47 73.68
CA GLN A 15 0.19 -7.33 72.77
C GLN A 15 1.11 -7.71 71.60
N LEU A 16 2.16 -8.49 71.84
CA LEU A 16 3.09 -8.94 70.82
C LEU A 16 2.42 -9.89 69.82
N LEU A 17 1.59 -10.83 70.32
CA LEU A 17 0.77 -11.71 69.48
C LEU A 17 -0.23 -10.93 68.62
N GLN A 18 -0.91 -9.94 69.21
CA GLN A 18 -1.87 -9.10 68.48
C GLN A 18 -1.17 -8.24 67.41
N GLY A 19 0.01 -7.68 67.72
CA GLY A 19 0.83 -6.94 66.76
C GLY A 19 1.29 -7.82 65.58
N MET A 20 1.65 -9.07 65.86
CA MET A 20 2.06 -10.04 64.83
C MET A 20 0.91 -10.42 63.90
N GLN A 21 -0.31 -10.63 64.43
CA GLN A 21 -1.51 -10.89 63.64
C GLN A 21 -1.89 -9.72 62.74
N LEU A 22 -1.86 -8.48 63.26
CA LEU A 22 -2.11 -7.26 62.48
C LEU A 22 -1.08 -7.06 61.35
N GLN A 23 0.17 -7.46 61.57
CA GLN A 23 1.22 -7.39 60.54
C GLN A 23 1.07 -8.49 59.48
N GLN A 24 0.53 -9.65 59.84
CA GLN A 24 0.17 -10.69 58.85
C GLN A 24 -1.03 -10.25 58.00
N GLN A 25 -2.08 -9.69 58.61
CA GLN A 25 -3.24 -9.19 57.86
C GLN A 25 -2.87 -8.07 56.90
N ARG A 26 -2.02 -7.11 57.31
CA ARG A 26 -1.52 -6.07 56.41
C ARG A 26 -0.71 -6.61 55.24
N ARG A 27 0.10 -7.66 55.45
CA ARG A 27 0.85 -8.31 54.36
C ARG A 27 -0.07 -9.04 53.40
N GLN A 28 -1.12 -9.72 53.90
CA GLN A 28 -2.12 -10.36 53.05
C GLN A 28 -2.88 -9.34 52.21
N GLN A 29 -3.35 -8.24 52.80
CA GLN A 29 -4.03 -7.17 52.06
C GLN A 29 -3.14 -6.51 51.00
N GLN A 30 -1.84 -6.32 51.29
CA GLN A 30 -0.89 -5.80 50.31
C GLN A 30 -0.63 -6.78 49.15
N GLN A 31 -0.56 -8.08 49.44
CA GLN A 31 -0.42 -9.11 48.40
C GLN A 31 -1.67 -9.20 47.52
N GLU A 32 -2.86 -9.13 48.10
CA GLU A 32 -4.13 -9.11 47.36
C GLU A 32 -4.25 -7.87 46.47
N GLN A 33 -3.89 -6.68 46.97
CA GLN A 33 -3.86 -5.46 46.15
C GLN A 33 -2.83 -5.53 45.03
N GLN A 34 -1.64 -6.07 45.27
CA GLN A 34 -0.62 -6.25 44.23
C GLN A 34 -1.09 -7.23 43.14
N GLN A 35 -1.75 -8.33 43.52
CA GLN A 35 -2.31 -9.28 42.57
C GLN A 35 -3.45 -8.65 41.74
N GLN A 36 -4.35 -7.89 42.35
CA GLN A 36 -5.43 -7.19 41.62
C GLN A 36 -4.90 -6.14 40.64
N ASN A 37 -3.90 -5.34 41.05
CA ASN A 37 -3.28 -4.35 40.16
C ASN A 37 -2.55 -5.01 38.99
N SER A 38 -1.89 -6.16 39.23
CA SER A 38 -1.18 -6.91 38.20
C SER A 38 -2.16 -7.50 37.17
N GLN A 39 -3.31 -8.00 37.62
CA GLN A 39 -4.36 -8.51 36.74
C GLN A 39 -5.04 -7.39 35.94
N GLN A 40 -5.33 -6.24 36.56
CA GLN A 40 -5.92 -5.10 35.85
C GLN A 40 -4.98 -4.50 34.81
N GLN A 41 -3.68 -4.38 35.12
CA GLN A 41 -2.68 -3.94 34.14
C GLN A 41 -2.56 -4.93 32.98
N GLY A 42 -2.56 -6.24 33.25
CA GLY A 42 -2.55 -7.27 32.21
C GLY A 42 -3.77 -7.20 31.28
N GLN A 43 -4.97 -6.99 31.83
CA GLN A 43 -6.20 -6.83 31.05
C GLN A 43 -6.22 -5.54 30.21
N GLN A 44 -5.77 -4.41 30.78
CA GLN A 44 -5.63 -3.15 30.00
C GLN A 44 -4.60 -3.27 28.88
N GLN A 45 -3.49 -3.97 29.12
CA GLN A 45 -2.44 -4.17 28.12
C GLN A 45 -2.90 -5.12 27.00
N GLN A 46 -3.71 -6.14 27.33
CA GLN A 46 -4.38 -7.00 26.34
C GLN A 46 -5.45 -6.24 25.54
N GLN A 47 -6.26 -5.38 26.16
CA GLN A 47 -7.23 -4.53 25.45
C GLN A 47 -6.53 -3.54 24.51
N ARG A 48 -5.43 -2.91 24.95
CA ARG A 48 -4.60 -2.04 24.07
C ARG A 48 -3.98 -2.82 22.91
N ARG A 49 -3.52 -4.06 23.13
CA ARG A 49 -3.02 -4.95 22.06
C ARG A 49 -4.11 -5.40 21.09
N GLN A 50 -5.37 -5.51 21.53
CA GLN A 50 -6.50 -5.81 20.65
C GLN A 50 -6.92 -4.59 19.82
N GLN A 51 -6.87 -3.38 20.39
CA GLN A 51 -7.09 -2.14 19.65
C GLN A 51 -5.97 -1.87 18.62
N GLN A 52 -4.71 -2.19 18.92
CA GLN A 52 -3.61 -2.09 17.95
C GLN A 52 -3.61 -3.16 16.86
N ARG A 53 -4.37 -4.26 17.03
CA ARG A 53 -4.57 -5.28 15.98
C ARG A 53 -5.69 -4.93 15.00
N GLN A 54 -6.48 -3.89 15.29
CA GLN A 54 -7.24 -3.22 14.26
C GLN A 54 -6.26 -2.31 13.52
N GLY A 55 -5.61 -2.86 12.48
CA GLY A 55 -5.11 -2.02 11.41
C GLY A 55 -6.23 -1.09 10.91
N PRO A 56 -5.91 0.01 10.21
CA PRO A 56 -6.94 0.91 9.70
C PRO A 56 -8.04 0.07 9.03
N VAL A 57 -9.27 0.18 9.52
CA VAL A 57 -10.41 -0.53 8.94
C VAL A 57 -10.64 0.12 7.57
N VAL A 58 -9.93 -0.39 6.57
CA VAL A 58 -10.11 -0.01 5.18
C VAL A 58 -11.51 -0.47 4.82
N SER A 59 -12.44 0.47 4.70
CA SER A 59 -13.82 0.16 4.33
C SER A 59 -13.84 -0.60 3.01
N VAL A 60 -14.84 -1.48 2.82
CA VAL A 60 -15.02 -2.25 1.57
C VAL A 60 -15.08 -1.30 0.36
N GLU A 61 -15.67 -0.12 0.55
CA GLU A 61 -15.69 0.97 -0.43
C GLU A 61 -14.29 1.49 -0.79
N THR A 62 -13.37 1.54 0.18
CA THR A 62 -11.97 1.91 -0.07
C THR A 62 -11.23 0.80 -0.83
N LEU A 63 -11.51 -0.48 -0.55
CA LEU A 63 -11.00 -1.62 -1.34
C LEU A 63 -11.59 -1.68 -2.76
N GLN A 64 -12.86 -1.32 -2.93
CA GLN A 64 -13.51 -1.22 -4.24
C GLN A 64 -13.01 -0.03 -5.06
N ALA A 65 -12.65 1.08 -4.40
CA ALA A 65 -11.97 2.20 -5.04
C ALA A 65 -10.53 1.83 -5.47
N LEU A 66 -9.87 0.91 -4.76
CA LEU A 66 -8.56 0.35 -5.12
C LEU A 66 -8.62 -0.70 -6.25
N ALA A 67 -9.82 -1.11 -6.69
CA ALA A 67 -9.99 -2.12 -7.73
C ALA A 67 -10.23 -1.53 -9.13
N ASN A 68 -10.44 -0.23 -9.25
CA ASN A 68 -10.54 0.44 -10.55
C ASN A 68 -9.13 0.87 -11.00
N PRO A 69 -8.70 0.57 -12.24
CA PRO A 69 -7.43 1.09 -12.78
C PRO A 69 -7.40 2.62 -12.85
N VAL A 70 -8.55 3.29 -12.86
CA VAL A 70 -8.64 4.75 -12.89
C VAL A 70 -8.82 5.32 -11.49
N LEU A 71 -8.11 6.41 -11.20
CA LEU A 71 -8.22 7.12 -9.93
C LEU A 71 -9.64 7.67 -9.74
N PRO A 72 -10.20 7.68 -8.52
CA PRO A 72 -11.57 8.11 -8.26
C PRO A 72 -11.98 9.47 -8.84
N SER A 73 -11.07 10.45 -8.86
CA SER A 73 -11.32 11.77 -9.48
C SER A 73 -11.48 11.74 -11.00
N ASP A 74 -10.85 10.74 -11.62
CA ASP A 74 -10.73 10.64 -13.08
C ASP A 74 -11.68 9.57 -13.62
N ILE A 75 -12.46 8.94 -12.73
CA ILE A 75 -13.56 8.08 -13.12
C ILE A 75 -14.54 8.96 -13.87
N VAL A 76 -14.64 8.69 -15.15
CA VAL A 76 -15.61 9.33 -16.03
C VAL A 76 -17.02 8.93 -15.55
N GLU A 77 -17.70 9.81 -14.81
CA GLU A 77 -19.13 9.67 -14.45
C GLU A 77 -20.05 9.78 -15.68
N GLU A 78 -19.50 10.00 -16.87
CA GLU A 78 -20.28 10.08 -18.10
C GLU A 78 -21.00 8.76 -18.38
N ALA A 79 -22.25 8.90 -18.83
CA ALA A 79 -23.04 7.78 -19.28
C ALA A 79 -22.31 7.05 -20.42
N ILE A 80 -22.25 5.72 -20.32
CA ILE A 80 -21.67 4.85 -21.34
C ILE A 80 -22.12 5.29 -22.76
N PRO A 81 -21.17 5.57 -23.68
CA PRO A 81 -21.48 6.03 -25.02
C PRO A 81 -22.46 5.09 -25.73
N GLY A 82 -23.40 5.67 -26.49
CA GLY A 82 -24.46 4.92 -27.18
C GLY A 82 -23.96 3.77 -28.06
N SER A 83 -22.79 3.95 -28.67
CA SER A 83 -22.13 2.98 -29.55
C SER A 83 -21.81 1.65 -28.86
N ILE A 84 -21.41 1.67 -27.58
CA ILE A 84 -21.00 0.49 -26.81
C ILE A 84 -22.04 0.02 -25.78
N ARG A 85 -23.26 0.60 -25.79
CA ARG A 85 -24.34 0.18 -24.89
C ARG A 85 -24.78 -1.25 -25.15
N ARG A 86 -24.88 -1.69 -26.41
CA ARG A 86 -25.22 -3.07 -26.75
C ARG A 86 -24.02 -3.99 -26.55
N ALA A 87 -24.25 -5.14 -25.90
CA ALA A 87 -23.20 -6.13 -25.64
C ALA A 87 -22.51 -6.60 -26.92
N GLU A 88 -23.27 -6.86 -27.98
CA GLU A 88 -22.76 -7.32 -29.28
C GLU A 88 -21.75 -6.34 -29.88
N HIS A 89 -22.06 -5.04 -29.84
CA HIS A 89 -21.17 -3.99 -30.33
C HIS A 89 -19.91 -3.89 -29.48
N PHE A 90 -20.04 -3.98 -28.15
CA PHE A 90 -18.89 -3.95 -27.25
C PHE A 90 -17.94 -5.13 -27.50
N VAL A 91 -18.46 -6.35 -27.65
CA VAL A 91 -17.63 -7.52 -27.94
C VAL A 91 -17.00 -7.41 -29.34
N ALA A 92 -17.73 -6.89 -30.33
CA ALA A 92 -17.17 -6.62 -31.66
C ALA A 92 -16.02 -5.62 -31.59
N LEU A 93 -16.15 -4.58 -30.78
CA LEU A 93 -15.12 -3.58 -30.56
C LEU A 93 -13.91 -4.15 -29.84
N MET A 94 -14.11 -4.93 -28.78
CA MET A 94 -13.04 -5.62 -28.06
C MET A 94 -12.23 -6.54 -28.99
N ARG A 95 -12.89 -7.25 -29.90
CA ARG A 95 -12.21 -8.05 -30.93
C ARG A 95 -11.33 -7.20 -31.85
N ARG A 96 -11.79 -6.01 -32.26
CA ARG A 96 -10.99 -5.08 -33.09
C ARG A 96 -9.76 -4.58 -32.33
N VAL A 97 -9.92 -4.21 -31.06
CA VAL A 97 -8.81 -3.80 -30.20
C VAL A 97 -7.77 -4.91 -30.06
N ILE A 98 -8.20 -6.14 -29.76
CA ILE A 98 -7.28 -7.29 -29.66
C ILE A 98 -6.58 -7.55 -30.99
N ALA A 99 -7.28 -7.43 -32.13
CA ALA A 99 -6.68 -7.58 -33.44
C ALA A 99 -5.60 -6.52 -33.71
N TYR A 100 -5.87 -5.26 -33.36
CA TYR A 100 -4.89 -4.18 -33.44
C TYR A 100 -3.67 -4.45 -32.55
N LEU A 101 -3.87 -4.79 -31.27
CA LEU A 101 -2.78 -5.09 -30.34
C LEU A 101 -1.89 -6.24 -30.84
N LYS A 102 -2.48 -7.28 -31.44
CA LYS A 102 -1.74 -8.39 -32.04
C LYS A 102 -0.85 -7.97 -33.21
N ILE A 103 -1.23 -6.93 -33.96
CA ILE A 103 -0.41 -6.36 -35.04
C ILE A 103 0.64 -5.43 -34.43
N TYR A 104 0.23 -4.60 -33.48
CA TYR A 104 1.06 -3.59 -32.82
C TYR A 104 2.25 -4.20 -32.05
N ILE A 105 2.07 -5.36 -31.42
CA ILE A 105 3.10 -6.04 -30.62
C ILE A 105 4.12 -6.79 -31.50
N LYS A 106 3.82 -7.05 -32.79
CA LYS A 106 4.72 -7.74 -33.72
C LYS A 106 5.79 -6.78 -34.26
N VAL A 107 6.74 -6.45 -33.42
CA VAL A 107 7.90 -5.61 -33.75
C VAL A 107 9.17 -6.40 -33.40
N TYR A 108 10.27 -6.16 -34.11
CA TYR A 108 11.56 -6.82 -33.87
C TYR A 108 12.57 -5.91 -33.16
N ASP A 109 12.30 -4.61 -33.09
CA ASP A 109 13.09 -3.61 -32.40
C ASP A 109 12.30 -3.02 -31.23
N LEU A 110 13.00 -2.56 -30.20
CA LEU A 110 12.41 -1.85 -29.06
C LEU A 110 11.66 -0.61 -29.56
N LYS A 111 10.38 -0.51 -29.22
CA LYS A 111 9.52 0.60 -29.62
C LYS A 111 8.95 1.30 -28.39
N SER A 112 9.07 2.62 -28.34
CA SER A 112 8.43 3.45 -27.31
C SER A 112 7.60 4.55 -27.96
N GLU A 113 6.36 4.72 -27.49
CA GLU A 113 5.44 5.74 -27.98
C GLU A 113 4.68 6.36 -26.81
N GLY A 114 4.31 7.64 -26.94
CA GLY A 114 3.38 8.27 -26.00
C GLY A 114 1.95 7.76 -26.21
N PRO A 115 1.08 7.82 -25.18
CA PRO A 115 -0.31 7.36 -25.28
C PRO A 115 -1.10 8.04 -26.41
N LEU A 116 -0.89 9.34 -26.65
CA LEU A 116 -1.55 10.07 -27.75
C LEU A 116 -1.13 9.57 -29.14
N SER A 117 0.16 9.27 -29.33
CA SER A 117 0.66 8.71 -30.59
C SER A 117 0.11 7.30 -30.82
N PHE A 118 0.07 6.49 -29.75
CA PHE A 118 -0.57 5.18 -29.79
C PHE A 118 -2.06 5.29 -30.16
N LEU A 119 -2.80 6.20 -29.52
CA LEU A 119 -4.23 6.42 -29.79
C LEU A 119 -4.46 6.87 -31.23
N PHE A 120 -3.65 7.80 -31.74
CA PHE A 120 -3.73 8.24 -33.13
C PHE A 120 -3.50 7.09 -34.12
N ASN A 121 -2.48 6.27 -33.88
CA ASN A 121 -2.19 5.10 -34.70
C ASN A 121 -3.32 4.05 -34.60
N PHE A 122 -3.92 3.89 -33.41
CA PHE A 122 -5.05 3.01 -33.19
C PHE A 122 -6.30 3.47 -33.95
N GLU A 123 -6.65 4.77 -33.88
CA GLU A 123 -7.80 5.34 -34.59
C GLU A 123 -7.66 5.17 -36.11
N LYS A 124 -6.44 5.41 -36.63
CA LYS A 124 -6.12 5.28 -38.05
C LYS A 124 -6.28 3.84 -38.57
N GLU A 125 -5.78 2.85 -37.83
CA GLU A 125 -5.79 1.45 -38.28
C GLU A 125 -7.13 0.74 -37.99
N SER A 126 -7.76 1.03 -36.85
CA SER A 126 -8.96 0.33 -36.40
C SER A 126 -10.28 1.01 -36.80
N LEU A 127 -10.23 2.27 -37.26
CA LEU A 127 -11.39 3.12 -37.57
C LEU A 127 -12.37 3.21 -36.38
N VAL A 128 -11.83 3.18 -35.16
CA VAL A 128 -12.57 3.33 -33.90
C VAL A 128 -12.06 4.57 -33.21
N GLU A 129 -12.97 5.39 -32.69
CA GLU A 129 -12.64 6.57 -31.89
C GLU A 129 -11.96 6.18 -30.56
N GLY A 130 -10.81 6.77 -30.27
CA GLY A 130 -10.00 6.50 -29.08
C GLY A 130 -10.68 6.94 -27.78
N SER A 131 -11.61 7.90 -27.84
CA SER A 131 -12.42 8.33 -26.70
C SER A 131 -13.21 7.18 -26.07
N LEU A 132 -13.63 6.19 -26.87
CA LEU A 132 -14.38 5.02 -26.40
C LEU A 132 -13.56 4.14 -25.45
N LEU A 133 -12.23 4.13 -25.59
CA LEU A 133 -11.33 3.29 -24.79
C LEU A 133 -11.41 3.63 -23.30
N LYS A 134 -11.72 4.89 -22.95
CA LYS A 134 -11.93 5.38 -21.58
C LYS A 134 -13.02 4.62 -20.82
N HIS A 135 -13.98 4.01 -21.52
CA HIS A 135 -15.12 3.34 -20.90
C HIS A 135 -14.99 1.80 -20.86
N PHE A 136 -13.87 1.23 -21.31
CA PHE A 136 -13.74 -0.22 -21.48
C PHE A 136 -13.84 -0.98 -20.17
N HIS A 137 -13.11 -0.55 -19.13
CA HIS A 137 -13.14 -1.17 -17.82
C HIS A 137 -14.56 -1.18 -17.24
N SER A 138 -15.19 -0.01 -17.14
CA SER A 138 -16.55 0.15 -16.61
C SER A 138 -17.57 -0.66 -17.41
N ARG A 139 -17.45 -0.70 -18.74
CA ARG A 139 -18.38 -1.44 -19.60
C ARG A 139 -18.23 -2.95 -19.45
N LEU A 140 -16.99 -3.46 -19.41
CA LEU A 140 -16.71 -4.87 -19.21
C LEU A 140 -17.20 -5.31 -17.83
N LYS A 141 -16.88 -4.56 -16.77
CA LYS A 141 -17.37 -4.82 -15.41
C LYS A 141 -18.89 -4.89 -15.35
N ALA A 142 -19.60 -3.92 -15.96
CA ALA A 142 -21.06 -3.94 -16.02
C ALA A 142 -21.60 -5.16 -16.78
N LEU A 143 -20.93 -5.60 -17.85
CA LEU A 143 -21.30 -6.80 -18.60
C LEU A 143 -21.12 -8.07 -17.77
N LEU A 144 -19.99 -8.22 -17.07
CA LEU A 144 -19.68 -9.38 -16.24
C LEU A 144 -20.67 -9.51 -15.08
N LEU A 145 -21.03 -8.39 -14.45
CA LEU A 145 -22.05 -8.35 -13.41
C LEU A 145 -23.43 -8.74 -13.94
N ALA A 146 -23.83 -8.23 -15.12
CA ALA A 146 -25.11 -8.56 -15.73
C ALA A 146 -25.22 -10.04 -16.15
N LEU A 147 -24.10 -10.64 -16.58
CA LEU A 147 -24.03 -12.06 -16.95
C LEU A 147 -23.85 -13.01 -15.75
N GLN A 148 -23.68 -12.47 -14.53
CA GLN A 148 -23.44 -13.24 -13.30
C GLN A 148 -22.34 -14.30 -13.45
N VAL A 149 -21.22 -13.91 -14.09
CA VAL A 149 -20.12 -14.84 -14.31
C VAL A 149 -19.50 -15.26 -12.98
N THR A 150 -19.45 -16.56 -12.72
CA THR A 150 -18.92 -17.13 -11.47
C THR A 150 -17.40 -17.32 -11.50
N ASP A 151 -16.81 -17.53 -12.68
CA ASP A 151 -15.38 -17.79 -12.86
C ASP A 151 -14.66 -16.57 -13.45
N LEU A 152 -14.16 -15.71 -12.57
CA LEU A 152 -13.48 -14.47 -12.94
C LEU A 152 -12.02 -14.70 -13.38
N GLU A 153 -11.38 -15.78 -12.92
CA GLU A 153 -9.97 -16.07 -13.21
C GLU A 153 -9.76 -16.32 -14.71
N ARG A 154 -10.70 -17.01 -15.36
CA ARG A 154 -10.66 -17.23 -16.82
C ARG A 154 -10.75 -15.94 -17.64
N LEU A 155 -11.32 -14.88 -17.07
CA LEU A 155 -11.54 -13.60 -17.75
C LEU A 155 -10.53 -12.52 -17.33
N LEU A 156 -9.52 -12.89 -16.54
CA LEU A 156 -8.45 -11.98 -16.14
C LEU A 156 -7.68 -11.38 -17.33
N PRO A 157 -7.32 -12.13 -18.40
CA PRO A 157 -6.66 -11.54 -19.57
C PRO A 157 -7.52 -10.50 -20.29
N LEU A 158 -8.85 -10.70 -20.31
CA LEU A 158 -9.78 -9.76 -20.92
C LEU A 158 -9.89 -8.47 -20.09
N THR A 159 -9.88 -8.62 -18.77
CA THR A 159 -9.88 -7.51 -17.83
C THR A 159 -8.60 -6.69 -17.98
N LEU A 160 -7.43 -7.34 -18.07
CA LEU A 160 -6.15 -6.67 -18.30
C LEU A 160 -6.15 -5.83 -19.58
N VAL A 161 -6.67 -6.36 -20.69
CA VAL A 161 -6.80 -5.59 -21.94
C VAL A 161 -7.74 -4.40 -21.77
N ALA A 162 -8.87 -4.58 -21.09
CA ALA A 162 -9.82 -3.49 -20.84
C ALA A 162 -9.21 -2.40 -19.94
N ASP A 163 -8.43 -2.79 -18.94
CA ASP A 163 -7.72 -1.88 -18.03
C ASP A 163 -6.66 -1.08 -18.78
N PHE A 164 -5.85 -1.75 -19.61
CA PHE A 164 -4.88 -1.10 -20.49
C PHE A 164 -5.55 -0.06 -21.39
N CYS A 165 -6.63 -0.42 -22.07
CA CYS A 165 -7.37 0.52 -22.93
C CYS A 165 -7.90 1.73 -22.15
N THR A 166 -8.42 1.48 -20.95
CA THR A 166 -8.97 2.52 -20.10
C THR A 166 -7.88 3.48 -19.64
N LEU A 167 -6.73 2.95 -19.21
CA LEU A 167 -5.58 3.76 -18.78
C LEU A 167 -5.02 4.60 -19.92
N VAL A 168 -4.78 4.00 -21.10
CA VAL A 168 -4.29 4.74 -22.27
C VAL A 168 -5.27 5.82 -22.73
N GLY A 169 -6.57 5.53 -22.67
CA GLY A 169 -7.61 6.50 -23.04
C GLY A 169 -7.74 7.66 -22.04
N THR A 170 -7.44 7.42 -20.75
CA THR A 170 -7.65 8.39 -19.67
C THR A 170 -6.40 9.21 -19.39
N TYR A 171 -5.26 8.55 -19.24
CA TYR A 171 -3.99 9.14 -18.86
C TYR A 171 -3.06 9.26 -20.06
N TRP A 172 -2.97 10.47 -20.59
CA TRP A 172 -2.07 10.80 -21.70
C TRP A 172 -0.79 11.52 -21.25
N ASP A 173 -0.84 12.18 -20.10
CA ASP A 173 0.30 12.89 -19.51
C ASP A 173 1.00 12.03 -18.47
N GLY A 174 2.33 12.02 -18.48
CA GLY A 174 3.13 11.21 -17.55
C GLY A 174 3.10 9.69 -17.78
N PHE A 175 2.59 9.21 -18.92
CA PHE A 175 2.58 7.79 -19.29
C PHE A 175 3.33 7.53 -20.58
N ILE A 176 3.87 6.31 -20.72
CA ILE A 176 4.53 5.84 -21.94
C ILE A 176 4.17 4.39 -22.23
N VAL A 177 3.99 4.07 -23.51
CA VAL A 177 3.76 2.72 -24.00
C VAL A 177 5.06 2.18 -24.57
N ILE A 178 5.54 1.06 -24.04
CA ILE A 178 6.79 0.41 -24.43
C ILE A 178 6.47 -0.99 -24.95
N VAL A 179 7.03 -1.36 -26.10
CA VAL A 179 6.99 -2.70 -26.65
C VAL A 179 8.42 -3.22 -26.69
N ASP A 180 8.69 -4.23 -25.88
CA ASP A 180 9.96 -4.94 -25.85
C ASP A 180 9.81 -6.30 -26.55
N PRO A 181 10.47 -6.53 -27.69
CA PRO A 181 10.37 -7.80 -28.42
C PRO A 181 11.10 -8.98 -27.74
N TYR A 182 12.06 -8.70 -26.84
CA TYR A 182 12.94 -9.71 -26.24
C TYR A 182 13.21 -9.41 -24.75
N PRO A 183 12.21 -9.55 -23.85
CA PRO A 183 12.32 -9.11 -22.45
C PRO A 183 13.29 -9.94 -21.60
N GLU A 184 13.40 -11.25 -21.84
CA GLU A 184 14.29 -12.12 -21.03
C GLU A 184 15.70 -12.24 -21.59
N ALA A 185 15.82 -12.58 -22.88
CA ALA A 185 17.10 -12.80 -23.54
C ALA A 185 17.01 -12.58 -25.05
N SER A 186 18.11 -12.08 -25.64
CA SER A 186 18.22 -11.88 -27.08
C SER A 186 18.14 -13.22 -27.83
N GLY A 187 17.11 -13.39 -28.67
CA GLY A 187 16.95 -14.55 -29.57
C GLY A 187 15.65 -15.34 -29.41
N LEU A 188 14.93 -15.18 -28.30
CA LEU A 188 13.58 -15.76 -28.12
C LEU A 188 12.54 -14.65 -28.27
N HIS A 189 11.83 -14.64 -29.40
CA HIS A 189 10.81 -13.62 -29.68
C HIS A 189 9.55 -13.84 -28.83
N ASP A 190 9.48 -13.12 -27.71
CA ASP A 190 8.35 -13.10 -26.77
C ASP A 190 7.98 -11.64 -26.44
N PRO A 191 7.18 -10.98 -27.29
CA PRO A 191 7.04 -9.54 -27.23
C PRO A 191 6.12 -9.11 -26.07
N LEU A 192 6.61 -8.17 -25.27
CA LEU A 192 5.96 -7.64 -24.09
C LEU A 192 5.53 -6.19 -24.31
N LEU A 193 4.23 -5.93 -24.13
CA LEU A 193 3.65 -4.58 -24.12
C LEU A 193 3.49 -4.09 -22.68
N GLN A 194 4.13 -2.99 -22.33
CA GLN A 194 4.05 -2.37 -21.02
C GLN A 194 3.53 -0.93 -21.13
N LEU A 195 2.54 -0.61 -20.31
CA LEU A 195 2.15 0.76 -20.04
C LEU A 195 2.84 1.20 -18.74
N CYS A 196 3.75 2.16 -18.84
CA CYS A 196 4.53 2.63 -17.72
C CYS A 196 4.06 4.02 -17.29
N CYS A 197 3.73 4.17 -16.01
CA CYS A 197 3.51 5.46 -15.37
C CYS A 197 4.87 6.06 -14.99
N LEU A 198 5.17 7.24 -15.50
CA LEU A 198 6.41 7.99 -15.21
C LEU A 198 6.19 9.03 -14.10
N ASP A 199 4.94 9.41 -13.84
CA ASP A 199 4.59 10.41 -12.84
C ASP A 199 3.91 9.78 -11.61
N ALA A 200 4.70 9.60 -10.55
CA ALA A 200 4.21 9.08 -9.27
C ALA A 200 3.31 10.08 -8.52
N SER A 201 3.31 11.36 -8.90
CA SER A 201 2.50 12.38 -8.22
C SER A 201 1.01 12.19 -8.46
N LEU A 202 0.61 11.63 -9.61
CA LEU A 202 -0.79 11.31 -9.94
C LEU A 202 -1.45 10.43 -8.86
N ALA A 203 -0.74 9.39 -8.42
CA ALA A 203 -1.24 8.50 -7.36
C ALA A 203 -1.30 9.21 -6.00
N MET A 204 -0.29 10.02 -5.67
CA MET A 204 -0.22 10.72 -4.39
C MET A 204 -1.21 11.87 -4.27
N GLN A 205 -1.56 12.51 -5.40
CA GLN A 205 -2.49 13.64 -5.43
C GLN A 205 -3.84 13.29 -4.81
N GLN A 206 -4.34 12.07 -5.00
CA GLN A 206 -5.59 11.59 -4.40
C GLN A 206 -5.53 11.52 -2.87
N VAL A 207 -4.38 11.11 -2.34
CA VAL A 207 -4.17 11.00 -0.89
C VAL A 207 -4.10 12.40 -0.29
N LEU A 208 -3.33 13.29 -0.92
CA LEU A 208 -3.10 14.65 -0.45
C LEU A 208 -4.36 15.53 -0.53
N SER A 209 -5.23 15.33 -1.53
CA SER A 209 -6.49 16.07 -1.65
C SER A 209 -7.56 15.59 -0.67
N ARG A 210 -7.56 14.29 -0.34
CA ARG A 210 -8.57 13.67 0.51
C ARG A 210 -8.33 13.90 2.00
N PHE A 211 -7.07 13.90 2.44
CA PHE A 211 -6.73 13.99 3.85
C PHE A 211 -6.14 15.34 4.21
N LYS A 212 -6.65 15.95 5.28
CA LYS A 212 -6.18 17.26 5.76
C LYS A 212 -4.72 17.27 6.21
N SER A 213 -4.25 16.15 6.78
CA SER A 213 -2.89 16.01 7.30
C SER A 213 -2.36 14.63 6.98
N VAL A 214 -1.23 14.57 6.26
CA VAL A 214 -0.53 13.34 5.89
C VAL A 214 0.88 13.42 6.50
N ILE A 215 1.25 12.42 7.29
CA ILE A 215 2.57 12.34 7.93
C ILE A 215 3.32 11.17 7.30
N LEU A 216 4.45 11.46 6.65
CA LEU A 216 5.33 10.45 6.07
C LEU A 216 6.51 10.19 7.03
N THR A 217 6.57 9.00 7.61
CA THR A 217 7.65 8.59 8.51
C THR A 217 8.41 7.42 7.93
N SER A 218 9.72 7.53 7.82
CA SER A 218 10.61 6.43 7.44
C SER A 218 11.97 6.60 8.11
N GLY A 219 12.59 5.47 8.49
CA GLY A 219 13.93 5.46 9.09
C GLY A 219 15.07 5.60 8.08
N THR A 220 14.77 5.53 6.78
CA THR A 220 15.76 5.53 5.70
C THR A 220 15.44 6.56 4.61
N ILE A 221 14.53 7.50 4.87
CA ILE A 221 14.19 8.55 3.92
C ILE A 221 15.35 9.54 3.77
N SER A 222 16.03 9.48 2.64
CA SER A 222 17.17 10.33 2.33
C SER A 222 17.37 10.44 0.82
N PRO A 223 17.58 11.64 0.26
CA PRO A 223 17.50 12.95 0.90
C PRO A 223 16.03 13.41 1.08
N LEU A 224 15.75 14.14 2.17
CA LEU A 224 14.39 14.64 2.48
C LEU A 224 13.81 15.58 1.42
N GLU A 225 14.67 16.28 0.66
CA GLU A 225 14.27 17.22 -0.38
C GLU A 225 13.77 16.57 -1.68
N LEU A 226 14.07 15.28 -1.90
CA LEU A 226 13.76 14.60 -3.16
C LEU A 226 12.27 14.22 -3.26
N TYR A 227 11.72 13.66 -2.18
CA TYR A 227 10.34 13.15 -2.17
C TYR A 227 9.28 14.22 -2.45
N PRO A 228 9.36 15.44 -1.89
CA PRO A 228 8.47 16.55 -2.25
C PRO A 228 8.46 16.84 -3.76
N LYS A 229 9.62 16.76 -4.42
CA LYS A 229 9.76 17.04 -5.86
C LYS A 229 9.19 15.93 -6.74
N ILE A 230 9.43 14.66 -6.38
CA ILE A 230 8.94 13.50 -7.16
C ILE A 230 7.41 13.35 -7.01
N LEU A 231 6.88 13.57 -5.81
CA LEU A 231 5.47 13.35 -5.49
C LEU A 231 4.64 14.65 -5.59
N SER A 232 5.23 15.73 -6.08
CA SER A 232 4.61 17.05 -6.29
C SER A 232 3.82 17.59 -5.09
N PHE A 233 4.42 17.57 -3.90
CA PHE A 233 3.82 18.15 -2.69
C PHE A 233 4.78 19.06 -1.94
N VAL A 234 4.22 19.96 -1.12
CA VAL A 234 5.01 20.87 -0.28
C VAL A 234 4.86 20.44 1.17
N PRO A 235 5.90 19.86 1.80
CA PRO A 235 5.86 19.53 3.23
C PRO A 235 5.88 20.80 4.07
N LEU A 236 5.08 20.83 5.14
CA LEU A 236 5.17 21.89 6.15
C LEU A 236 6.42 21.70 7.03
N ILE A 237 6.73 20.44 7.36
CA ILE A 237 7.83 20.04 8.23
C ILE A 237 8.58 18.91 7.53
N ALA A 238 9.89 19.04 7.40
CA ALA A 238 10.78 18.01 6.86
C ALA A 238 12.01 17.94 7.76
N GLU A 239 12.01 16.99 8.69
CA GLU A 239 13.01 16.87 9.74
C GLU A 239 13.63 15.47 9.74
N SER A 240 14.95 15.42 9.91
CA SER A 240 15.68 14.17 10.15
C SER A 240 16.11 14.13 11.61
N PHE A 241 15.73 13.07 12.32
CA PHE A 241 16.15 12.86 13.69
C PHE A 241 17.38 11.96 13.71
N PRO A 242 18.55 12.43 14.17
CA PRO A 242 19.73 11.59 14.28
C PRO A 242 19.45 10.47 15.28
N VAL A 243 19.88 9.25 14.93
CA VAL A 243 19.73 8.11 15.82
C VAL A 243 20.71 8.27 16.99
N SER A 244 20.20 8.41 18.21
CA SER A 244 21.02 8.33 19.43
C SER A 244 21.06 6.88 19.91
N MET A 245 22.21 6.22 19.82
CA MET A 245 22.45 4.91 20.44
C MET A 245 23.49 5.04 21.55
N GLU A 246 23.29 4.34 22.68
CA GLU A 246 24.25 4.30 23.80
C GLU A 246 25.58 3.61 23.43
N ARG A 247 25.56 2.79 22.38
CA ARG A 247 26.72 2.05 21.87
C ARG A 247 26.77 2.19 20.35
N ALA A 248 27.99 2.16 19.80
CA ALA A 248 28.20 2.06 18.36
C ALA A 248 27.79 0.66 17.87
N CYS A 249 26.51 0.48 17.54
CA CYS A 249 25.96 -0.81 17.12
C CYS A 249 26.20 -1.12 15.63
N PHE A 250 26.65 -0.15 14.83
CA PHE A 250 26.84 -0.30 13.39
C PHE A 250 28.08 0.47 12.92
N CYS A 251 28.91 -0.16 12.07
CA CYS A 251 30.09 0.45 11.46
C CYS A 251 30.07 0.15 9.95
N PRO A 252 29.29 0.91 9.15
CA PRO A 252 29.28 0.72 7.70
C PRO A 252 30.66 1.15 7.14
N MET A 253 31.29 0.25 6.38
CA MET A 253 32.56 0.50 5.71
C MET A 253 32.37 0.26 4.20
N ILE A 254 32.80 1.22 3.39
CA ILE A 254 32.82 1.08 1.93
C ILE A 254 34.23 0.64 1.52
N VAL A 255 34.37 -0.58 1.01
CA VAL A 255 35.62 -1.11 0.49
C VAL A 255 35.53 -1.13 -1.04
N ALA A 256 36.23 -0.19 -1.69
CA ALA A 256 36.12 0.00 -3.14
C ALA A 256 37.00 -0.95 -3.97
N ARG A 257 38.16 -1.38 -3.44
CA ARG A 257 39.11 -2.28 -4.12
C ARG A 257 39.77 -3.24 -3.13
N GLY A 258 40.17 -4.40 -3.62
CA GLY A 258 41.10 -5.30 -2.93
C GLY A 258 42.50 -4.70 -2.82
N ALA A 259 43.32 -5.23 -1.92
CA ALA A 259 44.69 -4.77 -1.66
C ALA A 259 45.63 -4.87 -2.88
N ASP A 260 45.24 -5.65 -3.88
CA ASP A 260 45.97 -6.02 -5.09
C ASP A 260 45.88 -5.00 -6.24
N GLN A 261 44.95 -4.03 -6.17
CA GLN A 261 44.71 -3.04 -7.26
C GLN A 261 45.04 -1.58 -6.92
N VAL A 262 45.91 -1.34 -5.93
CA VAL A 262 46.52 -0.02 -5.69
C VAL A 262 47.79 0.08 -6.53
N LEU A 263 47.81 0.97 -7.52
CA LEU A 263 48.97 1.22 -8.39
C LEU A 263 50.25 1.36 -7.55
N LYS A 264 51.26 0.54 -7.85
CA LYS A 264 52.64 0.81 -7.42
C LYS A 264 53.14 2.09 -8.13
N PRO A 265 53.78 3.02 -7.40
CA PRO A 265 54.39 4.22 -7.97
C PRO A 265 55.53 3.89 -8.93
#